data_AF-A0A496WML5-F1
#
_entry.id   AF-A0A496WML5-F1
#
_cell.length_a   1.000
_cell.length_b   1.000
_cell.length_c   1.000
_cell.angle_alpha   90.00
_cell.angle_beta   90.00
_cell.angle_gamma   90.00
#
_symmetry.space_group_name_H-M   'P 1'
#
loop_
_entity.id
_entity.type
_entity.pdbx_description
1 polymer ?
#
loop_
_entity_poly.entity_id
_entity_poly.type
_entity_poly.pdbx_seq_one_letter_code
_entity_poly.pdbx_strand_id
1 'polypeptide(L)'
;VAGNLNVSFAYVEGESLIMALKDLALSSGSACTSASLEPSYVLRALGLEDELAHSSLRFSIGRFTTEEEIDYTIEKVRLAVGKLRELSPLWDMYKDGIDLNKVEWAAH
;
A
#
# COMPACT_ATOMS: atom_id res chain seq x y z
N VAL A 1 -11.35 2.08 17.82
CA VAL A 1 -10.24 2.92 18.30
C VAL A 1 -10.09 4.06 17.31
N ALA A 2 -10.30 5.32 17.73
CA ALA A 2 -10.08 6.48 16.86
C ALA A 2 -8.58 6.62 16.55
N GLY A 3 -8.22 7.16 15.38
CA GLY A 3 -6.83 7.39 14.98
C GLY A 3 -6.13 6.22 14.29
N ASN A 4 -6.85 5.21 13.77
CA ASN A 4 -6.26 4.20 12.90
C ASN A 4 -6.88 4.28 11.51
N LEU A 5 -6.04 4.42 10.49
CA LEU A 5 -6.41 4.45 9.09
C LEU A 5 -5.62 3.36 8.35
N ASN A 6 -6.30 2.48 7.64
CA ASN A 6 -5.67 1.51 6.75
C ASN A 6 -6.07 1.83 5.30
N VAL A 7 -5.08 1.91 4.41
CA VAL A 7 -5.26 2.26 3.00
C VAL A 7 -4.44 1.31 2.15
N SER A 8 -5.08 0.70 1.14
CA SER A 8 -4.40 -0.06 0.09
C SER A 8 -4.18 0.78 -1.15
N PHE A 9 -2.99 0.65 -1.75
CA PHE A 9 -2.61 1.37 -2.95
C PHE A 9 -2.50 0.41 -4.14
N ALA A 10 -3.58 0.29 -4.92
CA ALA A 10 -3.57 -0.52 -6.12
C ALA A 10 -2.47 -0.10 -7.11
N TYR A 11 -1.97 -1.09 -7.86
CA TYR A 11 -0.94 -0.96 -8.90
C TYR A 11 0.44 -0.55 -8.38
N VAL A 12 0.67 -0.73 -7.09
CA VAL A 12 1.94 -0.42 -6.41
C VAL A 12 2.38 -1.66 -5.64
N GLU A 13 3.67 -1.97 -5.71
CA GLU A 13 4.26 -3.05 -4.93
C GLU A 13 4.50 -2.61 -3.47
N GLY A 14 4.04 -3.42 -2.51
CA GLY A 14 4.08 -3.09 -1.08
C GLY A 14 5.46 -2.87 -0.50
N GLU A 15 6.43 -3.73 -0.82
CA GLU A 15 7.81 -3.61 -0.30
C GLU A 15 8.48 -2.34 -0.79
N SER A 16 8.40 -2.08 -2.10
CA SER A 16 8.87 -0.85 -2.73
C SER A 16 8.23 0.40 -2.12
N LEU A 17 6.93 0.35 -1.78
CA LEU A 17 6.23 1.44 -1.12
C LEU A 17 6.74 1.70 0.31
N ILE A 18 6.95 0.65 1.11
CA ILE A 18 7.52 0.79 2.46
C ILE A 18 8.93 1.36 2.39
N MET A 19 9.76 0.87 1.46
CA MET A 19 11.12 1.37 1.26
C MET A 19 11.14 2.85 0.85
N ALA A 20 10.21 3.28 0.00
CA ALA A 20 10.06 4.67 -0.41
C ALA A 20 9.63 5.59 0.74
N LEU A 21 8.97 5.04 1.77
CA LEU A 21 8.45 5.75 2.94
C LEU A 21 9.25 5.50 4.22
N LYS A 22 10.51 5.05 4.12
CA LYS A 22 11.37 4.69 5.26
C LYS A 22 11.56 5.78 6.33
N ASP A 23 11.31 7.04 5.99
CA ASP A 23 11.41 8.18 6.91
C ASP A 23 10.15 8.33 7.80
N LEU A 24 9.11 7.52 7.56
CA LEU A 24 7.85 7.51 8.31
C LEU A 24 7.72 6.19 9.10
N ALA A 25 7.36 6.29 10.37
CA ALA A 25 7.08 5.13 11.21
C ALA A 25 5.69 4.55 10.88
N LEU A 26 5.63 3.67 9.88
CA LEU A 26 4.40 3.05 9.37
C LEU A 26 4.43 1.53 9.55
N SER A 27 3.29 0.88 9.36
CA SER A 27 3.19 -0.58 9.30
C SER A 27 2.49 -1.02 8.02
N SER A 28 2.95 -2.11 7.40
CA SER A 28 2.23 -2.83 6.35
C SER A 28 1.61 -4.10 6.92
N GLY A 29 0.44 -4.49 6.41
CA GLY A 29 -0.25 -5.71 6.81
C GLY A 29 -0.82 -5.74 8.24
N SER A 30 -1.06 -6.94 8.77
CA SER A 30 -1.77 -7.17 10.04
C SER A 30 -0.96 -6.88 11.31
N ALA A 31 0.36 -6.86 11.25
CA ALA A 31 1.21 -6.50 12.39
C ALA A 31 2.66 -6.34 11.92
N CYS A 32 3.39 -5.45 12.60
CA CYS A 32 4.83 -5.28 12.48
C CYS A 32 5.55 -6.64 12.40
N THR A 33 6.25 -6.88 11.29
CA THR A 33 7.24 -7.94 11.11
C THR A 33 6.78 -9.36 11.47
N SER A 34 6.07 -10.00 10.55
CA SER A 34 6.26 -11.44 10.35
C SER A 34 7.38 -11.57 9.30
N ALA A 35 8.41 -12.38 9.54
CA ALA A 35 9.46 -12.67 8.55
C ALA A 35 8.93 -13.41 7.30
N SER A 36 7.62 -13.62 7.22
CA SER A 36 6.91 -14.22 6.11
C SER A 36 6.28 -13.13 5.24
N LEU A 37 6.55 -13.20 3.93
CA LEU A 37 6.02 -12.36 2.85
C LEU A 37 4.51 -12.53 2.63
N GLU A 38 3.77 -13.01 3.61
CA GLU A 38 2.36 -13.38 3.48
C GLU A 38 1.43 -12.17 3.67
N PRO A 39 0.36 -12.05 2.87
CA PRO A 39 -0.58 -10.94 2.99
C PRO A 39 -1.38 -11.04 4.28
N SER A 40 -1.80 -9.87 4.78
CA SER A 40 -2.61 -9.76 5.99
C SER A 40 -3.82 -10.68 5.95
N TYR A 41 -3.87 -11.66 6.85
CA TYR A 41 -5.01 -12.58 6.96
C TYR A 41 -6.32 -11.85 7.27
N VAL A 42 -6.24 -10.69 7.95
CA VAL A 42 -7.40 -9.84 8.24
C VAL A 42 -7.92 -9.20 6.95
N LEU A 43 -7.04 -8.67 6.09
CA LEU A 43 -7.46 -8.06 4.83
C LEU A 43 -8.02 -9.12 3.87
N ARG A 44 -7.41 -10.30 3.82
CA ARG A 44 -7.96 -11.46 3.10
C ARG A 44 -9.35 -11.85 3.60
N ALA A 45 -9.55 -11.90 4.93
CA ALA A 45 -10.87 -12.19 5.51
C ALA A 45 -11.92 -11.11 5.21
N LEU A 46 -11.49 -9.87 4.94
CA LEU A 46 -12.34 -8.79 4.46
C LEU A 46 -12.60 -8.83 2.94
N GLY A 47 -12.04 -9.81 2.23
CA GLY A 47 -12.23 -10.00 0.80
C GLY A 47 -11.27 -9.21 -0.09
N LEU A 48 -10.18 -8.68 0.46
CA LEU A 48 -9.12 -8.11 -0.38
C LEU A 48 -8.31 -9.22 -1.04
N GLU A 49 -8.01 -9.02 -2.31
CA GLU A 49 -7.04 -9.83 -3.05
C GLU A 49 -5.62 -9.63 -2.50
N ASP A 50 -4.78 -10.64 -2.66
CA ASP A 50 -3.44 -10.69 -2.07
C ASP A 50 -2.56 -9.50 -2.50
N GLU A 51 -2.59 -9.11 -3.78
CA GLU A 51 -1.86 -7.94 -4.28
C GLU A 51 -2.27 -6.64 -3.57
N LEU A 52 -3.57 -6.46 -3.34
CA LEU A 52 -4.13 -5.29 -2.68
C LEU A 52 -3.87 -5.31 -1.16
N ALA A 53 -3.80 -6.51 -0.57
CA ALA A 53 -3.42 -6.70 0.82
C ALA A 53 -1.93 -6.43 1.05
N HIS A 54 -1.05 -6.75 0.09
CA HIS A 54 0.39 -6.46 0.16
C HIS A 54 0.71 -4.97 0.05
N SER A 55 -0.07 -4.24 -0.73
CA SER A 55 0.06 -2.79 -0.92
C SER A 55 -0.69 -1.96 0.13
N SER A 56 -1.04 -2.56 1.27
CA SER A 56 -1.73 -1.91 2.39
C SER A 56 -0.77 -1.26 3.37
N LEU A 57 -1.04 0.00 3.74
CA LEU A 57 -0.38 0.72 4.82
C LEU A 57 -1.37 1.05 5.93
N ARG A 58 -0.94 0.88 7.18
CA ARG A 58 -1.65 1.30 8.38
C ARG A 58 -0.96 2.49 9.03
N PHE A 59 -1.70 3.58 9.12
CA PHE A 59 -1.37 4.83 9.80
C PHE A 59 -2.05 4.85 11.17
N SER A 60 -1.25 5.07 12.21
CA SER A 60 -1.75 5.23 13.59
C SER A 60 -1.40 6.63 14.09
N ILE A 61 -2.43 7.44 14.33
CA ILE A 61 -2.35 8.83 14.76
C ILE A 61 -2.56 8.87 16.27
N GLY A 62 -1.64 9.53 16.98
CA GLY A 62 -1.62 9.58 18.43
C GLY A 62 -1.77 11.00 18.99
N ARG A 63 -1.73 11.11 20.32
CA ARG A 63 -1.80 12.39 21.06
C ARG A 63 -0.72 13.40 20.63
N PHE A 64 0.43 12.91 20.19
CA PHE A 64 1.59 13.73 19.86
C PHE A 64 1.76 13.97 18.35
N THR A 65 0.87 13.43 17.52
CA THR A 65 0.91 13.66 16.08
C THR A 65 0.41 15.08 15.78
N THR A 66 1.17 15.85 15.01
CA THR A 66 0.81 17.22 14.64
C THR A 66 0.24 17.30 13.22
N GLU A 67 -0.47 18.39 12.89
CA GLU A 67 -0.99 18.60 11.52
C GLU A 67 0.14 18.67 10.50
N GLU A 68 1.28 19.26 10.85
CA GLU A 68 2.44 19.35 9.97
C GLU A 68 3.04 17.98 9.65
N GLU A 69 3.06 17.05 10.61
CA GLU A 69 3.48 15.66 10.38
C GLU A 69 2.52 14.92 9.46
N ILE A 70 1.21 15.22 9.56
CA ILE A 70 0.19 14.67 8.66
C ILE A 70 0.39 15.20 7.24
N ASP A 71 0.57 16.51 7.06
CA ASP A 71 0.80 17.13 5.75
C ASP A 71 2.09 16.60 5.11
N TYR A 72 3.17 16.48 5.89
CA TYR A 72 4.41 15.87 5.44
C TYR A 72 4.21 14.41 5.00
N THR A 73 3.45 13.63 5.76
CA THR A 73 3.12 12.24 5.45
C THR A 73 2.34 12.14 4.13
N ILE A 74 1.32 13.00 3.94
CA ILE A 74 0.51 13.03 2.72
C ILE A 74 1.38 13.29 1.48
N GLU A 75 2.24 14.31 1.53
CA GLU A 75 3.12 14.64 0.41
C GLU A 75 4.10 13.50 0.10
N LYS A 76 4.68 12.86 1.12
CA LYS A 76 5.57 11.72 0.92
C LYS A 76 4.87 10.52 0.30
N VAL A 77 3.68 10.16 0.80
CA VAL A 77 2.87 9.06 0.25
C VAL A 77 2.50 9.36 -1.20
N ARG A 78 2.05 10.57 -1.51
CA ARG A 78 1.68 10.98 -2.86
C ARG A 78 2.85 10.86 -3.84
N LEU A 79 4.04 11.34 -3.45
CA LEU A 79 5.24 11.25 -4.27
C LEU A 79 5.71 9.80 -4.47
N ALA A 80 5.67 8.97 -3.41
CA ALA A 80 6.07 7.57 -3.49
C ALA A 80 5.14 6.77 -4.41
N VAL A 81 3.83 6.88 -4.20
CA VAL A 81 2.81 6.19 -5.02
C VAL A 81 2.88 6.63 -6.47
N GLY A 82 3.07 7.93 -6.73
CA GLY A 82 3.22 8.46 -8.10
C GLY A 82 4.40 7.83 -8.82
N LYS A 83 5.58 7.85 -8.21
CA LYS A 83 6.80 7.27 -8.80
C LYS A 83 6.69 5.78 -9.04
N LEU A 84 6.11 5.03 -8.09
CA LEU A 84 5.96 3.58 -8.24
C LEU A 84 4.96 3.23 -9.35
N ARG A 85 3.92 4.04 -9.53
CA ARG A 85 2.97 3.90 -10.64
C ARG A 85 3.57 4.22 -12.00
N GLU A 86 4.52 5.14 -12.09
CA GLU A 86 5.28 5.41 -13.33
C GLU A 86 6.12 4.20 -13.78
N LEU A 87 6.47 3.30 -12.85
CA LEU A 87 7.24 2.08 -13.14
C LEU A 87 6.35 0.84 -13.24
N SER A 88 5.05 0.97 -13.03
CA SER A 88 4.11 -0.15 -12.91
C SER A 88 3.43 -0.43 -14.25
N PRO A 89 3.71 -1.58 -14.90
CA PRO A 89 3.02 -1.94 -16.14
C PRO A 89 1.51 -2.15 -15.92
N LEU A 90 1.11 -2.59 -14.72
CA LEU A 90 -0.30 -2.73 -14.34
C LEU A 90 -1.02 -1.36 -14.32
N TRP A 91 -0.31 -0.30 -13.91
CA TRP A 91 -0.87 1.06 -13.93
C TRP A 91 -1.05 1.58 -15.35
N ASP A 92 -0.12 1.29 -16.26
CA ASP A 92 -0.25 1.66 -17.67
C ASP A 92 -1.43 0.94 -18.32
N MET A 93 -1.54 -0.38 -18.11
CA MET A 93 -2.69 -1.17 -18.60
C MET A 93 -4.03 -0.65 -18.05
N TYR A 94 -4.08 -0.28 -16.76
CA TYR A 94 -5.27 0.33 -16.16
C TYR A 94 -5.63 1.67 -16.82
N LYS A 95 -4.65 2.56 -17.07
CA LYS A 95 -4.87 3.84 -17.76
C LYS A 95 -5.37 3.65 -19.19
N ASP A 96 -4.92 2.59 -19.86
CA ASP A 96 -5.36 2.21 -21.21
C ASP A 96 -6.76 1.55 -21.22
N GLY A 97 -7.39 1.38 -20.04
CA GLY A 97 -8.73 0.81 -19.90
C GLY A 97 -8.77 -0.71 -19.99
N ILE A 98 -7.63 -1.39 -19.84
CA ILE A 98 -7.55 -2.85 -19.87
C ILE A 98 -8.08 -3.41 -18.55
N ASP A 99 -9.01 -4.35 -18.65
CA ASP A 99 -9.53 -5.10 -17.50
C ASP A 99 -8.53 -6.19 -17.10
N LEU A 100 -7.73 -5.91 -16.07
CA LEU A 100 -6.68 -6.81 -15.56
C LEU A 100 -7.24 -8.16 -15.09
N ASN A 101 -8.51 -8.23 -14.71
CA ASN A 101 -9.17 -9.48 -14.31
C ASN A 101 -9.42 -10.43 -15.49
N LYS A 102 -9.32 -9.93 -16.72
CA LYS A 102 -9.52 -10.69 -17.97
C LYS A 102 -8.21 -10.97 -18.70
N VAL A 103 -7.09 -10.51 -18.16
CA VAL A 103 -5.75 -10.78 -18.72
C VAL A 103 -5.33 -12.17 -18.29
N GLU A 104 -5.02 -13.04 -19.26
CA GLU A 104 -4.40 -14.33 -18.96
C GLU A 104 -2.92 -14.12 -18.62
N TRP A 105 -2.62 -14.23 -17.32
CA TRP A 105 -1.25 -14.15 -16.84
C TRP A 105 -0.54 -15.50 -17.02
N ALA A 106 0.66 -15.48 -17.59
CA ALA A 106 1.54 -16.64 -17.55
C ALA A 106 2.02 -16.81 -16.10
N ALA A 107 1.47 -17.79 -15.38
CA ALA A 107 1.86 -18.07 -14.00
C ALA A 107 3.34 -18.49 -13.93
N HIS A 108 4.07 -17.91 -12.98
CA HIS A 108 5.39 -18.36 -12.52
C HIS A 108 5.26 -19.05 -11.17
#